data_AF-A0AA38A538-F1
#
_entry.id   AF-A0AA38A538-F1
#
_cell.length_a   1.000
_cell.length_b   1.000
_cell.length_c   1.000
_cell.angle_alpha   90.00
_cell.angle_beta   90.00
_cell.angle_gamma   90.00
#
_symmetry.space_group_name_H-M   'P 1'
#
loop_
_entity.id
_entity.type
_entity.pdbx_description
1 polymer ?
#
loop_
_entity_poly.entity_id
_entity_poly.type
_entity_poly.pdbx_seq_one_letter_code
_entity_poly.pdbx_strand_id
1 'polypeptide(L)'
;MLINFDPLRDLEKDRRSHPWGKTAYNERAGFYSNFIEHPELITEVLEDFKPHEDKEAVQTFYTFLKWINSSESAFETNDCALRENVIANTDSLFKFTHKIDGRVEFFLREHQYNCRKDIPTWLMRMSSLYLQVERPDFFNALIDIQLAPTDFITLPADQGDGYRIRLVFNAYGNGDVEVWEALNTTLNSIFESTKRLNNALSEGASPTFP
;
A
#
# COMPACT_ATOMS: atom_id res chain seq x y z
N MET A 1 7.88 1.63 -14.28
CA MET A 1 7.13 2.50 -13.34
C MET A 1 8.13 3.39 -12.63
N LEU A 2 7.82 4.67 -12.37
CA LEU A 2 8.74 5.49 -11.59
C LEU A 2 8.58 5.15 -10.10
N ILE A 3 9.66 4.75 -9.44
CA ILE A 3 9.67 4.44 -8.01
C ILE A 3 10.51 5.48 -7.29
N ASN A 4 9.91 6.15 -6.32
CA ASN A 4 10.57 7.21 -5.57
C ASN A 4 10.68 6.85 -4.09
N PHE A 5 11.83 7.21 -3.52
CA PHE A 5 12.09 7.14 -2.10
C PHE A 5 11.97 8.55 -1.54
N ASP A 6 11.14 8.72 -0.53
CA ASP A 6 11.02 10.01 0.17
C ASP A 6 11.56 9.89 1.61
N PRO A 7 12.89 9.77 1.79
CA PRO A 7 13.51 9.67 3.11
C PRO A 7 13.52 11.00 3.88
N LEU A 8 13.10 12.11 3.24
CA LEU A 8 13.14 13.46 3.80
C LEU A 8 11.77 13.93 4.32
N ARG A 9 10.70 13.17 4.06
CA ARG A 9 9.37 13.47 4.58
C ARG A 9 9.32 13.31 6.09
N ASP A 10 8.87 14.36 6.77
CA ASP A 10 8.53 14.31 8.20
C ASP A 10 7.27 13.46 8.40
N LEU A 11 7.48 12.16 8.56
CA LEU A 11 6.41 11.18 8.74
C LEU A 11 5.97 11.04 10.20
N GLU A 12 6.58 11.73 11.17
CA GLU A 12 6.15 11.67 12.57
C GLU A 12 4.72 12.21 12.75
N LYS A 13 4.32 13.16 11.91
CA LYS A 13 2.92 13.67 11.88
C LYS A 13 1.93 12.63 11.34
N ASP A 14 2.41 11.58 10.69
CA ASP A 14 1.62 10.47 10.15
C ASP A 14 1.66 9.22 11.05
N ARG A 15 2.15 9.37 12.29
CA ARG A 15 2.18 8.31 13.31
C ARG A 15 0.77 7.82 13.61
N ARG A 16 0.59 6.49 13.59
CA ARG A 16 -0.69 5.83 13.89
C ARG A 16 -0.47 4.66 14.85
N SER A 17 -1.51 4.24 15.55
CA SER A 17 -1.47 3.01 16.36
C SER A 17 -2.02 1.82 15.58
N HIS A 18 -1.53 0.62 15.91
CA HIS A 18 -2.08 -0.65 15.47
C HIS A 18 -2.21 -1.64 16.65
N PRO A 19 -3.36 -2.32 16.84
CA PRO A 19 -4.62 -2.15 16.11
C PRO A 19 -5.20 -0.74 16.20
N TRP A 20 -6.00 -0.36 15.21
CA TRP A 20 -6.57 0.98 15.12
C TRP A 20 -7.72 1.07 16.13
N GLY A 21 -7.45 1.58 17.34
CA GLY A 21 -8.44 1.49 18.43
C GLY A 21 -8.12 2.24 19.73
N LYS A 22 -7.06 3.06 19.75
CA LYS A 22 -6.70 3.90 20.91
C LYS A 22 -6.62 5.41 20.60
N THR A 23 -7.21 5.88 19.50
CA THR A 23 -7.21 7.31 19.15
C THR A 23 -8.59 7.93 19.29
N ALA A 24 -8.70 8.87 20.24
CA ALA A 24 -9.88 9.69 20.47
C ALA A 24 -9.95 10.85 19.45
N TYR A 25 -10.56 10.63 18.30
CA TYR A 25 -10.99 11.72 17.41
C TYR A 25 -12.48 11.58 17.11
N ASN A 26 -13.21 12.70 17.21
CA ASN A 26 -14.67 12.75 17.15
C ASN A 26 -15.21 13.06 15.74
N GLU A 27 -14.36 13.17 14.71
CA GLU A 27 -14.80 13.53 13.35
C GLU A 27 -14.12 12.63 12.31
N ARG A 28 -14.95 11.92 11.51
CA ARG A 28 -14.54 10.92 10.48
C ARG A 28 -13.62 9.80 10.99
N ALA A 29 -13.81 9.36 12.23
CA ALA A 29 -13.11 8.18 12.73
C ALA A 29 -13.63 6.94 11.96
N GLY A 30 -12.94 6.57 10.89
CA GLY A 30 -13.15 5.29 10.22
C GLY A 30 -13.14 4.16 11.24
N PHE A 31 -14.00 3.16 11.05
CA PHE A 31 -14.09 2.02 11.94
C PHE A 31 -12.98 1.01 11.58
N TYR A 32 -12.26 0.54 12.59
CA TYR A 32 -11.29 -0.54 12.40
C TYR A 32 -12.01 -1.83 12.01
N SER A 33 -11.69 -2.34 10.82
CA SER A 33 -12.21 -3.61 10.33
C SER A 33 -11.07 -4.62 10.29
N ASN A 34 -11.24 -5.75 10.96
CA ASN A 34 -10.26 -6.83 10.94
C ASN A 34 -10.45 -7.70 9.69
N PHE A 35 -9.77 -7.38 8.60
CA PHE A 35 -9.87 -8.13 7.34
C PHE A 35 -9.26 -9.53 7.38
N ILE A 36 -8.48 -9.87 8.42
CA ILE A 36 -7.98 -11.23 8.62
C ILE A 36 -9.12 -12.14 9.10
N GLU A 37 -9.91 -11.68 10.06
CA GLU A 37 -11.06 -12.43 10.60
C GLU A 37 -12.31 -12.29 9.72
N HIS A 38 -12.46 -11.16 9.04
CA HIS A 38 -13.66 -10.78 8.29
C HIS A 38 -13.33 -10.26 6.88
N PRO A 39 -12.78 -11.10 5.98
CA PRO A 39 -12.39 -10.70 4.62
C PRO A 39 -13.56 -10.24 3.74
N GLU A 40 -14.80 -10.62 4.06
CA GLU A 40 -16.03 -10.15 3.41
C GLU A 40 -16.19 -8.62 3.51
N LEU A 41 -15.72 -8.02 4.60
CA LEU A 41 -15.84 -6.59 4.85
C LEU A 41 -15.04 -5.74 3.85
N ILE A 42 -14.01 -6.29 3.21
CA ILE A 42 -13.18 -5.58 2.21
C ILE A 42 -14.07 -4.95 1.13
N THR A 43 -15.08 -5.70 0.68
CA THR A 43 -15.99 -5.22 -0.36
C THR A 43 -17.16 -4.42 0.20
N GLU A 44 -17.27 -4.22 1.51
CA GLU A 44 -18.40 -3.55 2.15
C GLU A 44 -18.03 -2.18 2.74
N VAL A 45 -16.87 -2.08 3.39
CA VAL A 45 -16.51 -0.95 4.26
C VAL A 45 -15.53 0.05 3.62
N LEU A 46 -14.95 -0.26 2.46
CA LEU A 46 -13.99 0.60 1.77
C LEU A 46 -14.69 1.70 0.97
N GLU A 47 -15.15 2.74 1.66
CA GLU A 47 -15.97 3.83 1.10
C GLU A 47 -15.37 4.52 -0.12
N ASP A 48 -14.06 4.74 -0.14
CA ASP A 48 -13.33 5.37 -1.26
C ASP A 48 -13.39 4.53 -2.55
N PHE A 49 -13.53 3.21 -2.42
CA PHE A 49 -13.49 2.25 -3.53
C PHE A 49 -14.89 1.87 -4.00
N LYS A 50 -15.90 2.03 -3.14
CA LYS A 50 -17.29 1.64 -3.42
C LYS A 50 -17.91 2.28 -4.66
N PRO A 51 -17.72 3.58 -4.93
CA PRO A 51 -18.25 4.20 -6.14
C PRO A 51 -17.72 3.62 -7.46
N HIS A 52 -16.62 2.86 -7.40
CA HIS A 52 -15.87 2.37 -8.56
C HIS A 52 -15.75 0.84 -8.59
N GLU A 53 -16.62 0.12 -7.89
CA GLU A 53 -16.57 -1.35 -7.81
C GLU A 53 -16.75 -2.07 -9.16
N ASP A 54 -17.30 -1.36 -10.16
CA ASP A 54 -17.38 -1.83 -11.55
C ASP A 54 -16.04 -1.79 -12.29
N LYS A 55 -15.05 -1.03 -11.79
CA LYS A 55 -13.74 -0.89 -12.42
C LYS A 55 -12.85 -2.09 -12.11
N GLU A 56 -12.21 -2.61 -13.16
CA GLU A 56 -11.25 -3.72 -13.05
C GLU A 56 -10.14 -3.41 -12.03
N ALA A 57 -9.64 -2.18 -12.00
CA ALA A 57 -8.64 -1.74 -11.04
C ALA A 57 -9.07 -1.96 -9.58
N VAL A 58 -10.34 -1.68 -9.25
CA VAL A 58 -10.87 -1.86 -7.89
C VAL A 58 -11.05 -3.35 -7.56
N GLN A 59 -11.48 -4.14 -8.53
CA GLN A 59 -11.58 -5.60 -8.38
C GLN A 59 -10.20 -6.24 -8.14
N THR A 60 -9.17 -5.78 -8.86
CA THR A 60 -7.77 -6.14 -8.62
C THR A 60 -7.34 -5.75 -7.22
N PHE A 61 -7.69 -4.54 -6.75
CA PHE A 61 -7.36 -4.10 -5.40
C PHE A 61 -8.03 -4.95 -4.32
N TYR A 62 -9.32 -5.26 -4.45
CA TYR A 62 -10.01 -6.13 -3.51
C TYR A 62 -9.41 -7.54 -3.47
N THR A 63 -8.98 -8.07 -4.62
CA THR A 63 -8.29 -9.35 -4.68
C THR A 63 -6.95 -9.30 -3.95
N PHE A 64 -6.18 -8.22 -4.15
CA PHE A 64 -4.95 -7.98 -3.41
C PHE A 64 -5.19 -7.90 -1.89
N LEU A 65 -6.18 -7.11 -1.44
CA LEU A 65 -6.52 -6.99 -0.02
C LEU A 65 -6.95 -8.32 0.61
N LYS A 66 -7.73 -9.13 -0.13
CA LYS A 66 -8.12 -10.47 0.34
C LYS A 66 -6.90 -11.37 0.50
N TRP A 67 -6.00 -11.38 -0.48
CA TRP A 67 -4.79 -12.20 -0.42
C TRP A 67 -3.84 -11.75 0.69
N ILE A 68 -3.51 -10.45 0.78
CA ILE A 68 -2.52 -9.95 1.75
C ILE A 68 -3.00 -10.12 3.19
N ASN A 69 -4.30 -10.13 3.46
CA ASN A 69 -4.85 -10.41 4.79
C ASN A 69 -5.18 -11.91 5.02
N SER A 70 -4.94 -12.79 4.03
CA SER A 70 -5.18 -14.24 4.16
C SER A 70 -4.01 -14.97 4.85
N SER A 71 -4.21 -16.22 5.28
CA SER A 71 -3.13 -17.04 5.83
C SER A 71 -1.93 -17.29 4.89
N GLU A 72 -2.04 -16.98 3.60
CA GLU A 72 -0.96 -17.15 2.61
C GLU A 72 0.08 -16.00 2.63
N SER A 73 -0.21 -14.91 3.36
CA SER A 73 0.68 -13.76 3.46
C SER A 73 1.23 -13.59 4.87
N ALA A 74 2.51 -13.24 4.97
CA ALA A 74 3.16 -12.79 6.20
C ALA A 74 2.79 -11.34 6.57
N PHE A 75 2.09 -10.63 5.69
CA PHE A 75 1.71 -9.24 5.87
C PHE A 75 0.25 -9.08 6.32
N GLU A 76 -0.09 -7.89 6.78
CA GLU A 76 -1.47 -7.42 6.92
C GLU A 76 -1.55 -5.95 6.54
N THR A 77 -2.73 -5.50 6.10
CA THR A 77 -2.97 -4.09 5.75
C THR A 77 -3.53 -3.30 6.93
N ASN A 78 -3.21 -2.01 6.98
CA ASN A 78 -3.68 -1.12 8.05
C ASN A 78 -4.56 0.02 7.55
N ASP A 79 -4.23 0.58 6.38
CA ASP A 79 -4.91 1.73 5.82
C ASP A 79 -4.83 1.66 4.29
N CYS A 80 -5.86 2.17 3.63
CA CYS A 80 -5.83 2.47 2.22
C CYS A 80 -6.72 3.66 1.93
N ALA A 81 -6.50 4.29 0.78
CA ALA A 81 -7.37 5.33 0.27
C ALA A 81 -7.30 5.38 -1.26
N LEU A 82 -8.36 5.84 -1.88
CA LEU A 82 -8.41 6.13 -3.31
C LEU A 82 -9.12 7.46 -3.51
N ARG A 83 -8.58 8.30 -4.38
CA ARG A 83 -9.26 9.54 -4.75
C ARG A 83 -10.61 9.23 -5.39
N GLU A 84 -11.61 10.00 -5.01
CA GLU A 84 -12.99 9.83 -5.48
C GLU A 84 -13.13 9.89 -7.01
N ASN A 85 -12.35 10.71 -7.71
CA ASN A 85 -12.47 10.88 -9.16
C ASN A 85 -11.12 11.02 -9.84
N VAL A 86 -11.09 10.72 -11.15
CA VAL A 86 -10.00 11.13 -12.03
C VAL A 86 -9.95 12.66 -12.08
N ILE A 87 -8.76 13.23 -11.93
CA ILE A 87 -8.53 14.67 -11.91
C ILE A 87 -7.54 15.09 -12.98
N ALA A 88 -7.54 16.39 -13.30
CA ALA A 88 -6.51 16.98 -14.15
C ALA A 88 -5.13 16.76 -13.54
N ASN A 89 -4.18 16.33 -14.37
CA ASN A 89 -2.80 16.17 -13.96
C ASN A 89 -2.13 17.56 -13.88
N THR A 90 -1.60 17.89 -12.71
CA THR A 90 -0.81 19.11 -12.46
C THR A 90 0.68 18.81 -12.31
N ASP A 91 1.09 17.55 -12.39
CA ASP A 91 2.48 17.13 -12.30
C ASP A 91 3.19 17.36 -13.64
N SER A 92 4.13 18.31 -13.65
CA SER A 92 4.90 18.68 -14.84
C SER A 92 5.88 17.59 -15.30
N LEU A 93 6.18 16.59 -14.48
CA LEU A 93 7.08 15.49 -14.85
C LEU A 93 6.41 14.54 -15.85
N PHE A 94 5.09 14.42 -15.80
CA PHE A 94 4.32 13.49 -16.63
C PHE A 94 3.52 14.24 -17.70
N LYS A 95 3.66 13.83 -18.96
CA LYS A 95 2.99 14.49 -20.11
C LYS A 95 1.51 14.12 -20.27
N PHE A 96 0.94 13.41 -19.31
CA PHE A 96 -0.46 13.00 -19.31
C PHE A 96 -1.37 14.13 -18.85
N THR A 97 -2.60 14.14 -19.34
CA THR A 97 -3.59 15.19 -19.02
C THR A 97 -4.36 14.92 -17.74
N HIS A 98 -4.48 13.65 -17.33
CA HIS A 98 -5.28 13.22 -16.18
C HIS A 98 -4.50 12.26 -15.27
N LYS A 99 -4.94 12.18 -14.01
CA LYS A 99 -4.44 11.21 -13.04
C LYS A 99 -5.49 10.80 -12.02
N ILE A 100 -5.25 9.67 -11.36
CA ILE A 100 -5.88 9.27 -10.11
C ILE A 100 -4.79 8.87 -9.12
N ASP A 101 -5.00 9.15 -7.83
CA ASP A 101 -4.04 8.84 -6.78
C ASP A 101 -4.70 8.09 -5.62
N GLY A 102 -3.86 7.38 -4.87
CA GLY A 102 -4.29 6.58 -3.73
C GLY A 102 -3.11 6.10 -2.90
N ARG A 103 -3.40 5.30 -1.88
CA ARG A 103 -2.38 4.67 -1.06
C ARG A 103 -2.82 3.31 -0.53
N VAL A 104 -1.84 2.48 -0.22
CA VAL A 104 -2.03 1.29 0.63
C VAL A 104 -0.88 1.16 1.61
N GLU A 105 -1.20 0.75 2.83
CA GLU A 105 -0.27 0.62 3.94
C GLU A 105 -0.33 -0.79 4.52
N PHE A 106 0.83 -1.41 4.72
CA PHE A 106 0.96 -2.78 5.22
C PHE A 106 2.24 -2.97 6.04
N PHE A 107 2.29 -4.04 6.82
CA PHE A 107 3.43 -4.42 7.66
C PHE A 107 3.39 -5.92 7.98
N LEU A 108 4.40 -6.44 8.68
CA LEU A 108 4.47 -7.87 9.06
C LEU A 108 3.49 -8.19 10.20
N ARG A 109 2.76 -9.30 10.10
CA ARG A 109 1.82 -9.75 11.16
C ARG A 109 2.50 -9.99 12.51
N GLU A 110 3.75 -10.42 12.47
CA GLU A 110 4.58 -10.51 13.66
C GLU A 110 5.09 -9.12 14.03
N HIS A 111 4.28 -8.39 14.80
CA HIS A 111 4.46 -6.96 15.08
C HIS A 111 5.85 -6.61 15.61
N GLN A 112 6.50 -7.49 16.39
CA GLN A 112 7.86 -7.26 16.90
C GLN A 112 8.90 -7.01 15.79
N TYR A 113 8.70 -7.54 14.60
CA TYR A 113 9.64 -7.35 13.49
C TYR A 113 9.54 -5.95 12.88
N ASN A 114 8.38 -5.30 12.96
CA ASN A 114 8.21 -3.94 12.47
C ASN A 114 8.88 -2.89 13.37
N CYS A 115 9.18 -3.24 14.62
CA CYS A 115 9.87 -2.41 15.61
C CYS A 115 11.40 -2.46 15.47
N ARG A 116 11.92 -3.35 14.62
CA ARG A 116 13.34 -3.50 14.32
C ARG A 116 13.66 -2.77 13.02
N LYS A 117 14.21 -1.56 13.09
CA LYS A 117 14.40 -0.65 11.93
C LYS A 117 15.09 -1.29 10.70
N ASP A 118 15.98 -2.25 10.90
CA ASP A 118 16.62 -3.02 9.82
C ASP A 118 15.60 -3.77 8.94
N ILE A 119 14.54 -4.31 9.54
CA ILE A 119 13.52 -5.11 8.84
C ILE A 119 12.61 -4.26 7.94
N PRO A 120 11.90 -3.21 8.41
CA PRO A 120 11.14 -2.33 7.52
C PRO A 120 12.02 -1.66 6.45
N THR A 121 13.27 -1.32 6.78
CA THR A 121 14.22 -0.78 5.79
C THR A 121 14.50 -1.79 4.67
N TRP A 122 14.68 -3.07 5.02
CA TRP A 122 14.82 -4.15 4.04
C TRP A 122 13.55 -4.31 3.21
N LEU A 123 12.37 -4.37 3.84
CA LEU A 123 11.08 -4.47 3.16
C LEU A 123 10.87 -3.35 2.15
N MET A 124 11.19 -2.10 2.53
CA MET A 124 11.12 -0.94 1.63
C MET A 124 12.05 -1.09 0.42
N ARG A 125 13.31 -1.48 0.65
CA ARG A 125 14.29 -1.67 -0.45
C ARG A 125 13.86 -2.77 -1.40
N MET A 126 13.40 -3.89 -0.87
CA MET A 126 12.95 -5.03 -1.68
C MET A 126 11.64 -4.74 -2.41
N SER A 127 10.71 -4.01 -1.79
CA SER A 127 9.51 -3.52 -2.48
C SER A 127 9.87 -2.67 -3.70
N SER A 128 10.82 -1.75 -3.54
CA SER A 128 11.31 -0.92 -4.65
C SER A 128 11.92 -1.77 -5.78
N LEU A 129 12.78 -2.73 -5.43
CA LEU A 129 13.39 -3.64 -6.39
C LEU A 129 12.32 -4.43 -7.16
N TYR A 130 11.38 -5.06 -6.45
CA TYR A 130 10.36 -5.90 -7.05
C TYR A 130 9.38 -5.11 -7.92
N LEU A 131 9.00 -3.89 -7.51
CA LEU A 131 8.19 -3.00 -8.33
C LEU A 131 8.89 -2.59 -9.63
N GLN A 132 10.21 -2.34 -9.59
CA GLN A 132 10.99 -1.98 -10.79
C GLN A 132 11.09 -3.12 -11.79
N VAL A 133 11.27 -4.36 -11.32
CA VAL A 133 11.42 -5.53 -12.20
C VAL A 133 10.09 -6.10 -12.67
N GLU A 134 8.98 -5.85 -11.97
CA GLU A 134 7.66 -6.35 -12.34
C GLU A 134 7.17 -5.72 -13.66
N ARG A 135 7.39 -4.41 -13.84
CA ARG A 135 7.01 -3.67 -15.05
C ARG A 135 8.05 -2.59 -15.40
N PRO A 136 9.21 -3.00 -15.94
CA PRO A 136 10.28 -2.07 -16.29
C PRO A 136 9.84 -1.02 -17.33
N ASP A 137 8.97 -1.41 -18.26
CA ASP A 137 8.55 -0.56 -19.39
C ASP A 137 7.26 0.25 -19.16
N PHE A 138 6.66 0.16 -17.98
CA PHE A 138 5.39 0.84 -17.69
C PHE A 138 5.62 2.22 -17.07
N PHE A 139 5.47 3.32 -17.83
CA PHE A 139 5.81 4.67 -17.33
C PHE A 139 4.60 5.53 -16.96
N ASN A 140 3.39 4.98 -16.97
CA ASN A 140 2.15 5.71 -16.71
C ASN A 140 1.78 5.72 -15.21
N ALA A 141 2.77 5.54 -14.33
CA ALA A 141 2.56 5.56 -12.90
C ALA A 141 3.82 5.95 -12.12
N LEU A 142 3.57 6.51 -10.94
CA LEU A 142 4.53 6.81 -9.90
C LEU A 142 4.13 6.07 -8.63
N ILE A 143 5.07 5.43 -7.95
CA ILE A 143 4.88 4.93 -6.58
C ILE A 143 5.96 5.51 -5.67
N ASP A 144 5.53 6.25 -4.66
CA ASP A 144 6.35 6.65 -3.52
C ASP A 144 6.30 5.56 -2.44
N ILE A 145 7.46 5.10 -1.99
CA ILE A 145 7.58 4.13 -0.90
C ILE A 145 8.10 4.83 0.35
N GLN A 146 7.37 4.70 1.45
CA GLN A 146 7.62 5.40 2.71
C GLN A 146 7.61 4.43 3.91
N LEU A 147 8.44 4.73 4.91
CA LEU A 147 8.38 4.11 6.24
C LEU A 147 7.60 4.99 7.20
N ALA A 148 6.30 4.72 7.37
CA ALA A 148 5.45 5.52 8.25
C ALA A 148 5.55 5.01 9.71
N PRO A 149 5.89 5.88 10.69
CA PRO A 149 5.96 5.50 12.11
C PRO A 149 4.63 4.93 12.61
N THR A 150 4.68 3.86 13.41
CA THR A 150 3.51 3.13 13.90
C THR A 150 3.72 2.63 15.32
N ASP A 151 2.74 2.87 16.19
CA ASP A 151 2.71 2.36 17.56
C ASP A 151 1.98 1.01 17.61
N PHE A 152 2.70 -0.09 17.77
CA PHE A 152 2.15 -1.43 17.98
C PHE A 152 1.75 -1.62 19.45
N ILE A 153 0.53 -1.18 19.78
CA ILE A 153 0.03 -0.99 21.15
C ILE A 153 -0.33 -2.30 21.89
N THR A 154 -0.23 -3.44 21.23
CA THR A 154 -0.36 -4.79 21.80
C THR A 154 0.98 -5.31 22.34
N LEU A 155 2.10 -4.71 21.92
CA LEU A 155 3.43 -5.01 22.45
C LEU A 155 3.69 -4.25 23.76
N PRO A 156 4.72 -4.64 24.54
CA PRO A 156 5.19 -3.85 25.68
C PRO A 156 5.49 -2.39 25.30
N ALA A 157 5.24 -1.45 26.22
CA ALA A 157 5.29 0.00 25.94
C ALA A 157 6.66 0.50 25.44
N ASP A 158 7.74 -0.18 25.81
CA ASP A 158 9.12 0.10 25.40
C ASP A 158 9.54 -0.60 24.09
N GLN A 159 8.64 -1.39 23.50
CA GLN A 159 8.89 -2.24 22.33
C GLN A 159 7.88 -2.02 21.19
N GLY A 160 6.91 -1.12 21.37
CA GLY A 160 5.84 -0.87 20.40
C GLY A 160 6.17 0.13 19.30
N ASP A 161 7.29 0.86 19.37
CA ASP A 161 7.65 1.85 18.36
C ASP A 161 8.24 1.16 17.11
N GLY A 162 7.58 1.31 15.97
CA GLY A 162 7.97 0.67 14.73
C GLY A 162 7.51 1.41 13.48
N TYR A 163 7.52 0.70 12.35
CA TYR A 163 7.19 1.28 11.06
C TYR A 163 6.28 0.37 10.23
N ARG A 164 5.43 0.99 9.42
CA ARG A 164 4.69 0.33 8.35
C ARG A 164 5.17 0.82 6.99
N ILE A 165 5.03 -0.04 5.98
CA ILE A 165 5.26 0.34 4.59
C ILE A 165 4.03 1.10 4.11
N ARG A 166 4.23 2.29 3.55
CA ARG A 166 3.20 3.04 2.83
C ARG A 166 3.62 3.15 1.38
N LEU A 167 2.73 2.72 0.49
CA LEU A 167 2.82 2.95 -0.94
C LEU A 167 1.82 4.03 -1.31
N VAL A 168 2.29 5.19 -1.75
CA VAL A 168 1.45 6.22 -2.36
C VAL A 168 1.62 6.11 -3.86
N PHE A 169 0.53 5.97 -4.60
CA PHE A 169 0.57 5.77 -6.04
C PHE A 169 -0.19 6.86 -6.78
N ASN A 170 0.33 7.22 -7.95
CA ASN A 170 -0.38 7.99 -8.97
C ASN A 170 -0.40 7.16 -10.25
N ALA A 171 -1.56 7.05 -10.89
CA ALA A 171 -1.70 6.50 -12.23
C ALA A 171 -2.16 7.61 -13.18
N TYR A 172 -1.56 7.64 -14.38
CA TYR A 172 -1.70 8.74 -15.32
C TYR A 172 -2.21 8.25 -16.69
N GLY A 173 -2.92 9.13 -17.42
CA GLY A 173 -3.46 8.81 -18.74
C GLY A 173 -4.04 10.03 -19.44
N ASN A 174 -4.36 9.89 -20.73
CA ASN A 174 -5.05 10.92 -21.51
C ASN A 174 -6.57 10.74 -21.48
N GLY A 175 -7.14 11.09 -20.31
CA GLY A 175 -8.57 10.92 -20.02
C GLY A 175 -8.83 9.69 -19.15
N ASP A 176 -10.08 9.55 -18.73
CA ASP A 176 -10.47 8.61 -17.67
C ASP A 176 -10.15 7.15 -17.99
N VAL A 177 -10.41 6.71 -19.22
CA VAL A 177 -10.21 5.30 -19.62
C VAL A 177 -8.75 4.89 -19.44
N GLU A 178 -7.81 5.65 -20.01
CA GLU A 178 -6.38 5.37 -19.88
C GLU A 178 -5.91 5.45 -18.43
N VAL A 179 -6.47 6.36 -17.62
CA VAL A 179 -6.13 6.47 -16.19
C VAL A 179 -6.55 5.21 -15.42
N TRP A 180 -7.75 4.67 -15.67
CA TRP A 180 -8.22 3.46 -15.02
C TRP A 180 -7.43 2.21 -15.46
N GLU A 181 -7.06 2.11 -16.73
CA GLU A 181 -6.18 1.05 -17.24
C GLU A 181 -4.79 1.12 -16.61
N ALA A 182 -4.23 2.33 -16.52
CA ALA A 182 -2.96 2.58 -15.84
C ALA A 182 -3.04 2.24 -14.34
N LEU A 183 -4.16 2.57 -13.68
CA LEU A 183 -4.37 2.23 -12.28
C LEU A 183 -4.44 0.70 -12.09
N ASN A 184 -5.18 -0.02 -12.93
CA ASN A 184 -5.24 -1.48 -12.87
C ASN A 184 -3.83 -2.10 -12.99
N THR A 185 -3.05 -1.62 -13.96
CA THR A 185 -1.64 -2.06 -14.14
C THR A 185 -0.78 -1.75 -12.91
N THR A 186 -0.98 -0.58 -12.31
CA THR A 186 -0.26 -0.14 -11.11
C THR A 186 -0.57 -1.04 -9.92
N LEU A 187 -1.85 -1.31 -9.67
CA LEU A 187 -2.31 -2.14 -8.56
C LEU A 187 -1.92 -3.60 -8.74
N ASN A 188 -1.97 -4.12 -9.97
CA ASN A 188 -1.45 -5.45 -10.27
C ASN A 188 0.07 -5.54 -10.01
N SER A 189 0.84 -4.50 -10.38
CA SER A 189 2.28 -4.46 -10.09
C SER A 189 2.56 -4.45 -8.59
N ILE A 190 1.78 -3.68 -7.81
CA ILE A 190 1.84 -3.72 -6.34
C ILE A 190 1.57 -5.15 -5.86
N PHE A 191 0.47 -5.77 -6.31
CA PHE A 191 0.09 -7.10 -5.89
C PHE A 191 1.18 -8.14 -6.16
N GLU A 192 1.68 -8.25 -7.40
CA GLU A 192 2.70 -9.23 -7.76
C GLU A 192 4.04 -8.95 -7.07
N SER A 193 4.42 -7.67 -6.92
CA SER A 193 5.62 -7.31 -6.16
C SER A 193 5.53 -7.69 -4.68
N THR A 194 4.34 -7.55 -4.06
CA THR A 194 4.12 -7.96 -2.67
C THR A 194 4.10 -9.48 -2.52
N LYS A 195 3.54 -10.24 -3.47
CA LYS A 195 3.68 -11.71 -3.49
C LYS A 195 5.13 -12.13 -3.53
N ARG A 196 5.94 -11.49 -4.38
CA ARG A 196 7.37 -11.79 -4.48
C ARG A 196 8.13 -11.42 -3.21
N LEU A 197 7.77 -10.30 -2.58
CA LEU A 197 8.29 -9.91 -1.28
C LEU A 197 7.94 -10.93 -0.18
N ASN A 198 6.71 -11.43 -0.19
CA ASN A 198 6.26 -12.48 0.72
C ASN A 198 7.07 -13.76 0.56
N ASN A 199 7.29 -14.20 -0.68
CA ASN A 199 8.08 -15.41 -0.96
C ASN A 199 9.55 -15.25 -0.50
N ALA A 200 10.14 -14.06 -0.67
CA ALA A 200 11.49 -13.77 -0.20
C ALA A 200 11.63 -13.89 1.33
N LEU A 201 10.57 -13.58 2.08
CA LEU A 201 10.54 -13.77 3.54
C LEU A 201 10.38 -15.24 3.93
N SER A 202 9.52 -16.00 3.24
CA SER A 202 9.18 -17.37 3.64
C SER A 202 10.18 -18.43 3.16
N GLU A 203 10.84 -18.21 2.02
CA GLU A 203 11.71 -19.21 1.39
C GLU A 203 13.20 -18.93 1.60
N GLY A 204 13.57 -17.79 2.21
CA GLY A 204 14.96 -17.34 2.31
C GLY A 204 15.62 -17.13 0.95
N ALA A 205 14.83 -17.00 -0.12
CA ALA A 205 15.30 -16.89 -1.48
C ALA A 205 15.94 -15.52 -1.71
N SER A 206 17.19 -15.50 -2.15
CA SER A 206 17.79 -14.32 -2.79
C SER A 206 16.86 -13.83 -3.91
N PRO A 207 16.78 -12.50 -4.19
CA PRO A 207 15.98 -11.99 -5.29
C PRO A 207 16.35 -12.71 -6.61
N THR A 208 15.41 -13.51 -7.12
CA THR A 208 15.54 -14.23 -8.39
C THR A 208 15.11 -13.32 -9.52
N PHE A 209 16.04 -12.64 -10.17
CA PHE A 209 15.73 -11.80 -11.34
C PHE A 209 15.31 -12.67 -12.54
N PRO A 210 14.29 -12.30 -13.33
CA PRO A 210 14.03 -12.92 -14.63
C PRO A 210 15.22 -12.69 -15.59
#